data_AF-A0A6P7GZW6-F1
#
_entry.id   AF-A0A6P7GZW6-F1
#
_cell.length_a   1.000
_cell.length_b   1.000
_cell.length_c   1.000
_cell.angle_alpha   90.00
_cell.angle_beta   90.00
_cell.angle_gamma   90.00
#
_symmetry.space_group_name_H-M   'P 1'
#
loop_
_entity.id
_entity.type
_entity.pdbx_description
1 polymer ?
#
loop_
_entity_poly.entity_id
_entity_poly.type
_entity_poly.pdbx_seq_one_letter_code
_entity_poly.pdbx_strand_id
1 'polypeptide(L)'
;YMQWEYSMRNNTKTATFVFSAQAANHLLSLGHLKVGLARCEIEKRYVVRRCQRCWSYSHDSTKCDGPDRTRNCLNCGKHGHAMKACAGEEFCAVCNKAHRHGSAKCPAFQEALQRARKADQ
;
A
#
# COMPACT_ATOMS: atom_id res chain seq x y z
N TYR A 1 -12.68 3.28 -9.53
CA TYR A 1 -12.11 4.38 -8.71
C TYR A 1 -10.60 4.36 -8.92
N MET A 2 -10.08 5.18 -9.83
CA MET A 2 -8.66 5.22 -10.20
C MET A 2 -7.88 6.01 -9.14
N GLN A 3 -7.03 5.34 -8.36
CA GLN A 3 -6.05 6.00 -7.49
C GLN A 3 -4.70 6.07 -8.23
N TRP A 4 -4.21 7.28 -8.46
CA TRP A 4 -2.94 7.54 -9.16
C TRP A 4 -1.72 7.50 -8.22
N GLU A 5 -0.76 6.65 -8.63
CA GLU A 5 0.71 6.71 -8.60
C GLU A 5 1.51 6.89 -7.28
N TYR A 6 2.30 5.84 -6.98
CA TYR A 6 3.63 5.92 -6.35
C TYR A 6 4.64 5.59 -7.45
N SER A 7 5.55 6.51 -7.79
CA SER A 7 6.50 6.29 -8.89
C SER A 7 7.61 5.31 -8.46
N MET A 8 7.94 4.38 -9.33
CA MET A 8 9.23 3.68 -9.32
C MET A 8 9.83 3.73 -10.73
N ARG A 9 11.13 4.08 -10.80
CA ARG A 9 12.10 3.97 -11.93
C ARG A 9 11.59 4.33 -13.36
N ASN A 10 12.20 5.36 -13.96
CA ASN A 10 12.19 5.72 -15.40
C ASN A 10 10.86 6.18 -16.04
N ASN A 11 10.21 7.24 -15.54
CA ASN A 11 8.98 7.83 -16.15
C ASN A 11 7.86 6.82 -16.46
N THR A 12 7.87 5.65 -15.84
CA THR A 12 6.84 4.63 -16.02
C THR A 12 5.59 5.02 -15.24
N LYS A 13 4.43 4.74 -15.83
CA LYS A 13 3.11 4.97 -15.23
C LYS A 13 2.43 3.63 -14.99
N THR A 14 1.74 3.49 -13.87
CA THR A 14 1.05 2.26 -13.49
C THR A 14 -0.44 2.52 -13.38
N ALA A 15 -1.24 1.70 -14.08
CA ALA A 15 -2.68 1.68 -13.95
C ALA A 15 -3.13 0.40 -13.23
N THR A 16 -4.06 0.51 -12.29
CA THR A 16 -4.64 -0.64 -11.58
C THR A 16 -6.09 -0.83 -12.01
N PHE A 17 -6.43 -2.04 -12.42
CA PHE A 17 -7.77 -2.43 -12.84
C PHE A 17 -8.26 -3.60 -11.97
N VAL A 18 -9.58 -3.71 -11.82
CA VAL A 18 -10.22 -4.83 -11.13
C VAL A 18 -10.94 -5.67 -12.18
N PHE A 19 -10.69 -6.98 -12.17
CA PHE A 19 -11.24 -7.95 -13.11
C PHE A 19 -11.90 -9.12 -12.38
N SER A 20 -12.64 -9.96 -13.11
CA SER A 20 -13.00 -11.29 -12.60
C SER A 20 -11.74 -12.15 -12.42
N ALA A 21 -11.80 -13.15 -11.52
CA ALA A 21 -10.66 -14.02 -11.26
C ALA A 21 -10.15 -14.72 -12.53
N GLN A 22 -11.07 -15.17 -13.40
CA GLN A 22 -10.73 -15.82 -14.67
C GLN A 22 -9.98 -14.86 -15.61
N ALA A 23 -10.49 -13.65 -15.81
CA ALA A 23 -9.84 -12.65 -16.68
C ALA A 23 -8.50 -12.18 -16.11
N ALA A 24 -8.40 -12.00 -14.80
CA ALA A 24 -7.16 -11.65 -14.12
C ALA A 24 -6.08 -12.72 -14.33
N ASN A 25 -6.42 -14.00 -14.12
CA ASN A 25 -5.47 -15.10 -14.31
C ASN A 25 -5.02 -15.24 -15.77
N HIS A 26 -5.93 -15.03 -16.72
CA HIS A 26 -5.59 -15.00 -18.14
C HIS A 26 -4.63 -13.85 -18.48
N LEU A 27 -4.87 -12.64 -17.97
CA LEU A 27 -3.96 -11.51 -18.18
C LEU A 27 -2.59 -11.73 -17.53
N LEU A 28 -2.57 -12.33 -16.33
CA LEU A 28 -1.33 -12.66 -15.63
C LEU A 28 -0.50 -13.69 -16.39
N SER A 29 -1.12 -14.66 -17.07
CA SER A 29 -0.38 -15.67 -17.85
C SER A 29 0.27 -15.09 -19.12
N LEU A 30 -0.22 -13.96 -19.64
CA LEU A 30 0.42 -13.23 -20.74
C LEU A 30 1.70 -12.50 -20.28
N GLY A 31 1.78 -12.12 -19.00
CA GLY A 31 2.88 -11.39 -18.37
C GLY A 31 3.04 -9.93 -18.80
N HIS A 32 2.55 -9.55 -19.98
CA HIS A 32 2.59 -8.17 -20.48
C HIS A 32 1.45 -7.88 -21.46
N LEU A 33 1.10 -6.60 -21.57
CA LEU A 33 0.13 -6.06 -22.52
C LEU A 33 0.84 -5.07 -23.47
N LYS A 34 0.48 -5.09 -24.74
CA LYS A 34 0.90 -4.05 -25.70
C LYS A 34 -0.16 -2.96 -25.77
N VAL A 35 0.21 -1.73 -25.45
CA VAL A 35 -0.65 -0.54 -25.55
C VAL A 35 -0.02 0.43 -26.53
N GLY A 36 -0.53 0.47 -27.76
CA GLY A 36 0.13 1.17 -28.86
C GLY A 36 1.51 0.60 -29.14
N LEU A 37 2.55 1.42 -28.96
CA LEU A 37 3.95 1.01 -29.09
C LEU A 37 4.59 0.59 -27.75
N ALA A 38 3.89 0.76 -26.62
CA ALA A 38 4.40 0.46 -25.31
C ALA A 38 4.19 -1.01 -24.93
N ARG A 39 5.19 -1.60 -24.27
CA ARG A 39 5.09 -2.89 -23.58
C ARG A 39 4.87 -2.62 -22.10
N CYS A 40 3.71 -3.03 -21.58
CA CYS A 40 3.30 -2.84 -20.19
C CYS A 40 3.36 -4.16 -19.45
N GLU A 41 4.16 -4.25 -18.39
CA GLU A 41 4.18 -5.43 -17.52
C GLU A 41 2.87 -5.57 -16.76
N ILE A 42 2.36 -6.81 -16.64
CA ILE A 42 1.17 -7.12 -15.85
C ILE A 42 1.61 -7.80 -14.57
N GLU A 43 1.24 -7.23 -13.43
CA GLU A 43 1.45 -7.84 -12.12
C GLU A 43 0.14 -7.87 -11.30
N LYS A 44 0.05 -8.87 -10.42
CA LYS A 44 -1.06 -8.94 -9.45
C LYS A 44 -0.85 -7.88 -8.38
N ARG A 45 -1.85 -7.01 -8.20
CA ARG A 45 -1.86 -6.01 -7.12
C ARG A 45 -2.29 -6.66 -5.80
N TYR A 46 -1.37 -6.81 -4.86
CA TYR A 46 -1.67 -7.27 -3.50
C TYR A 46 -2.11 -6.10 -2.60
N VAL A 47 -3.22 -6.30 -1.89
CA VAL A 47 -3.74 -5.34 -0.92
C VAL A 47 -3.35 -5.78 0.49
N VAL A 48 -2.44 -5.04 1.12
CA VAL A 48 -2.05 -5.26 2.52
C VAL A 48 -2.99 -4.44 3.41
N ARG A 49 -3.83 -5.13 4.18
CA ARG A 49 -4.68 -4.49 5.18
C ARG A 49 -3.88 -4.14 6.42
N ARG A 50 -4.18 -3.00 7.02
CA ARG A 50 -3.66 -2.57 8.32
C ARG A 50 -4.79 -2.50 9.34
N CYS A 51 -4.47 -2.75 10.60
CA CYS A 51 -5.35 -2.46 11.71
C CYS A 51 -5.68 -0.96 11.72
N GLN A 52 -6.97 -0.60 11.75
CA GLN A 52 -7.36 0.82 11.72
C GLN A 52 -7.06 1.54 13.03
N ARG A 53 -6.98 0.80 14.14
CA ARG A 53 -6.70 1.31 15.48
C ARG A 53 -5.23 1.57 15.70
N CYS A 54 -4.39 0.52 15.67
CA CYS A 54 -2.96 0.66 15.98
C CYS A 54 -2.06 0.80 14.76
N TRP A 55 -2.60 0.64 13.55
CA TRP A 55 -1.88 0.69 12.26
C TRP A 55 -0.94 -0.47 11.96
N SER A 56 -0.89 -1.49 12.82
CA SER A 56 -0.11 -2.72 12.59
C SER A 56 -0.58 -3.49 11.37
N TYR A 57 0.34 -4.22 10.74
CA TYR A 57 0.08 -5.14 9.62
C TYR A 57 0.06 -6.62 10.06
N SER A 58 -0.02 -6.88 11.37
CA SER A 58 0.07 -8.25 11.93
C SER A 58 -1.27 -8.88 12.28
N HIS A 59 -2.32 -8.08 12.48
CA HIS A 59 -3.60 -8.56 13.00
C HIS A 59 -4.78 -7.79 12.39
N ASP A 60 -5.98 -8.36 12.58
CA ASP A 60 -7.25 -7.70 12.28
C ASP A 60 -7.67 -6.75 13.41
N SER A 61 -8.41 -5.69 13.07
CA SER A 61 -8.83 -4.66 14.04
C SER A 61 -9.67 -5.21 15.20
N THR A 62 -10.40 -6.31 14.99
CA THR A 62 -11.19 -7.00 16.04
C THR A 62 -10.34 -7.60 17.16
N LYS A 63 -9.07 -7.93 16.89
CA LYS A 63 -8.12 -8.51 17.85
C LYS A 63 -7.04 -7.52 18.26
N CYS A 64 -7.30 -6.22 18.13
CA CYS A 64 -6.31 -5.19 18.39
C CYS A 64 -6.16 -4.90 19.88
N ASP A 65 -4.98 -5.23 20.41
CA ASP A 65 -4.48 -4.88 21.75
C ASP A 65 -3.54 -3.66 21.74
N GLY A 66 -3.17 -3.18 20.55
CA GLY A 66 -2.25 -2.05 20.38
C GLY A 66 -2.84 -0.68 20.73
N PRO A 67 -1.98 0.36 20.74
CA PRO A 67 -2.37 1.73 21.07
C PRO A 67 -3.36 2.29 20.05
N ASP A 68 -4.27 3.14 20.51
CA ASP A 68 -5.23 3.81 19.65
C ASP A 68 -4.58 5.01 18.92
N ARG A 69 -4.55 4.92 17.59
CA ARG A 69 -4.06 5.95 16.67
C ARG A 69 -5.12 6.37 15.66
N THR A 70 -6.40 6.07 15.90
CA THR A 70 -7.50 6.36 14.96
C THR A 70 -7.59 7.85 14.59
N ARG A 71 -7.25 8.75 15.53
CA ARG A 71 -7.27 10.21 15.35
C ARG A 71 -5.91 10.81 14.99
N ASN A 72 -4.88 10.00 14.82
CA ASN A 72 -3.53 10.48 14.54
C ASN A 72 -3.38 10.75 13.04
N CYS A 73 -2.60 11.78 12.72
CA CYS A 73 -2.25 12.10 11.34
C CYS A 73 -1.38 10.98 10.74
N LEU A 74 -1.76 10.48 9.56
CA LEU A 74 -0.99 9.44 8.86
C LEU A 74 0.37 9.94 8.32
N ASN A 75 0.58 11.25 8.31
CA ASN A 75 1.85 11.84 7.89
C ASN A 75 2.88 11.85 9.01
N CYS A 76 2.55 12.47 10.14
CA CYS A 76 3.50 12.72 11.23
C CYS A 76 3.21 11.94 12.53
N GLY A 77 2.10 11.20 12.59
CA GLY A 77 1.73 10.39 13.75
C GLY A 77 1.14 11.16 14.95
N LYS A 78 1.01 12.50 14.89
CA LYS A 78 0.45 13.34 15.96
C LYS A 78 -1.05 13.58 15.77
N HIS A 79 -1.77 13.87 16.87
CA HIS A 79 -3.19 14.24 16.83
C HIS A 79 -3.39 15.76 16.70
N GLY A 80 -4.63 16.21 16.55
CA GLY A 80 -5.00 17.64 16.56
C GLY A 80 -5.07 18.33 15.19
N HIS A 81 -4.86 17.60 14.09
CA HIS A 81 -5.00 18.15 12.74
C HIS A 81 -5.38 17.07 11.72
N ALA A 82 -6.00 17.51 10.62
CA ALA A 82 -6.22 16.67 9.45
C ALA A 82 -4.93 16.51 8.64
N MET A 83 -4.80 15.38 7.94
CA MET A 83 -3.61 15.11 7.13
C MET A 83 -3.31 16.21 6.10
N LYS A 84 -4.35 16.79 5.49
CA LYS A 84 -4.21 17.88 4.50
C LYS A 84 -3.61 19.17 5.07
N ALA A 85 -3.71 19.37 6.38
CA ALA A 85 -3.18 20.52 7.10
C ALA A 85 -1.91 20.17 7.89
N CYS A 86 -1.28 19.02 7.61
CA CYS A 86 -0.09 18.60 8.33
C CYS A 86 1.12 19.40 7.86
N ALA A 87 1.74 20.14 8.78
CA ALA A 87 3.04 20.80 8.59
C ALA A 87 4.19 20.06 9.30
N GLY A 88 3.91 18.89 9.88
CA GLY A 88 4.92 18.09 10.58
C GLY A 88 5.72 17.19 9.63
N GLU A 89 6.94 16.86 10.04
CA GLU A 89 7.80 15.91 9.32
C GLU A 89 7.17 14.53 9.22
N GLU A 90 7.50 13.81 8.15
CA GLU A 90 7.00 12.46 7.92
C GLU A 90 7.52 11.49 8.99
N PHE A 91 6.61 10.76 9.62
CA PHE A 91 6.95 9.78 10.67
C PHE A 91 5.99 8.59 10.64
N CYS A 92 6.57 7.37 10.70
CA CYS A 92 5.82 6.14 10.77
C CYS A 92 5.85 5.54 12.18
N ALA A 93 4.71 5.52 12.86
CA ALA A 93 4.56 4.98 14.21
C ALA A 93 4.63 3.45 14.32
N VAL A 94 4.78 2.73 13.21
CA VAL A 94 4.89 1.26 13.21
C VAL A 94 6.35 0.80 13.12
N CYS A 95 7.18 1.47 12.32
CA CYS A 95 8.60 1.13 12.20
C CYS A 95 9.55 2.21 12.74
N ASN A 96 9.02 3.29 13.30
CA ASN A 96 9.75 4.41 13.90
C ASN A 96 10.80 5.04 12.96
N LYS A 97 10.45 5.25 11.69
CA LYS A 97 11.32 5.85 10.66
C LYS A 97 10.68 7.08 10.02
N ALA A 98 11.53 7.92 9.44
CA ALA A 98 11.14 9.15 8.74
C ALA A 98 10.54 8.85 7.35
N HIS A 99 9.27 8.47 7.35
CA HIS A 99 8.42 8.41 6.14
C HIS A 99 6.95 8.37 6.55
N ARG A 100 6.07 8.77 5.63
CA ARG A 100 4.62 8.68 5.84
C ARG A 100 4.15 7.25 6.14
N HIS A 101 3.14 7.09 7.01
CA HIS A 101 2.53 5.79 7.28
C HIS A 101 1.88 5.19 6.03
N GLY A 102 2.12 3.90 5.76
CA GLY A 102 1.62 3.23 4.55
C GLY A 102 2.41 3.53 3.27
N SER A 103 3.52 4.26 3.36
CA SER A 103 4.46 4.43 2.26
C SER A 103 5.13 3.11 1.88
N ALA A 104 5.45 2.94 0.59
CA ALA A 104 6.27 1.82 0.12
C ALA A 104 7.68 1.81 0.73
N LYS A 105 8.15 2.92 1.31
CA LYS A 105 9.42 2.98 2.06
C LYS A 105 9.36 2.28 3.43
N CYS A 106 8.18 1.90 3.91
CA CYS A 106 8.00 1.28 5.22
C CYS A 106 8.44 -0.19 5.22
N PRO A 107 9.44 -0.59 6.04
CA PRO A 107 9.88 -1.99 6.12
C PRO A 107 8.77 -2.93 6.58
N ALA A 108 7.98 -2.53 7.57
CA ALA A 108 6.86 -3.33 8.07
C ALA A 108 5.76 -3.54 7.00
N PHE A 109 5.53 -2.53 6.14
CA PHE A 109 4.63 -2.68 5.00
C PHE A 109 5.22 -3.62 3.95
N GLN A 110 6.51 -3.52 3.65
CA GLN A 110 7.19 -4.40 2.71
C GLN A 110 7.15 -5.85 3.18
N GLU A 111 7.44 -6.13 4.45
CA GLU A 111 7.33 -7.47 5.03
C GLU A 111 5.90 -8.02 4.94
N ALA A 112 4.90 -7.19 5.25
CA ALA A 112 3.50 -7.58 5.12
C ALA A 112 3.10 -7.84 3.66
N LEU A 113 3.62 -7.06 2.71
CA LEU A 113 3.43 -7.26 1.28
C LEU A 113 4.06 -8.57 0.81
N GLN A 114 5.26 -8.90 1.29
CA GLN A 114 5.91 -10.18 0.97
C GLN A 114 5.15 -11.36 1.56
N ARG A 115 4.61 -11.25 2.79
CA ARG A 115 3.73 -12.29 3.36
C ARG A 115 2.46 -12.47 2.52
N ALA A 116 1.83 -11.38 2.08
CA ALA A 116 0.65 -11.45 1.21
C ALA A 116 0.96 -12.10 -0.14
N ARG A 117 2.14 -11.84 -0.73
CA ARG A 117 2.61 -12.51 -1.95
C ARG A 117 2.82 -14.01 -1.75
N LYS A 118 3.47 -14.40 -0.64
CA LYS A 118 3.74 -15.82 -0.33
C LYS A 118 2.48 -16.62 -0.01
N ALA A 119 1.46 -16.00 0.58
CA ALA A 119 0.21 -16.69 0.92
C ALA A 119 -0.69 -16.99 -0.29
N ASP A 120 -0.42 -16.37 -1.43
CA ASP A 120 -1.16 -16.53 -2.68
C ASP A 120 -0.44 -17.46 -3.68
N GLN A 121 0.84 -17.75 -3.44
CA GLN A 121 1.65 -18.74 -4.16
C GLN A 121 1.34 -20.14 -3.63
#